data_AF-A0A1D2A662-F1
#
_entry.id   AF-A0A1D2A662-F1
#
_cell.length_a   1.000
_cell.length_b   1.000
_cell.length_c   1.000
_cell.angle_alpha   90.00
_cell.angle_beta   90.00
_cell.angle_gamma   90.00
#
_symmetry.space_group_name_H-M   'P 1'
#
loop_
_entity.id
_entity.type
_entity.pdbx_description
1 polymer ?
#
loop_
_entity_poly.entity_id
_entity_poly.type
_entity_poly.pdbx_seq_one_letter_code
_entity_poly.pdbx_strand_id
1 'polypeptide(L)'
;MQQAQRFFLLLQIDNLWKEHLQAIKFLQQAVSLRGYAQRDPLVEYKLEAYRLYVELMAQIRRNVIYNVYMFSPKKQAPSEAKPAAEESKPKTLATAGSGSGSGTRGKRGKR
;
A
#
# COMPACT_ATOMS: atom_id res chain seq x y z
N MET A 1 -6.93 9.73 -8.34
CA MET A 1 -7.30 10.66 -7.26
C MET A 1 -8.58 10.26 -6.54
N GLN A 2 -9.73 10.15 -7.21
CA GLN A 2 -11.02 9.82 -6.57
C GLN A 2 -11.00 8.48 -5.79
N GLN A 3 -10.40 7.43 -6.35
CA GLN A 3 -10.26 6.14 -5.67
C GLN A 3 -9.41 6.24 -4.38
N ALA A 4 -8.34 7.04 -4.40
CA ALA A 4 -7.51 7.28 -3.23
C ALA A 4 -8.28 8.05 -2.14
N GLN A 5 -9.05 9.08 -2.51
CA GLN A 5 -9.92 9.80 -1.57
C GLN A 5 -10.94 8.88 -0.90
N ARG A 6 -11.60 8.02 -1.69
CA ARG A 6 -12.56 7.03 -1.17
C ARG A 6 -11.87 6.03 -0.22
N PHE A 7 -10.69 5.56 -0.58
CA PHE A 7 -9.89 4.68 0.28
C PHE A 7 -9.53 5.34 1.61
N PHE A 8 -9.03 6.58 1.61
CA PHE A 8 -8.69 7.30 2.84
C PHE A 8 -9.92 7.59 3.70
N LEU A 9 -11.05 7.92 3.09
CA LEU A 9 -12.32 8.09 3.80
C LEU A 9 -12.70 6.82 4.57
N LEU A 10 -12.78 5.69 3.87
CA LEU A 10 -13.15 4.40 4.46
C LEU A 10 -12.19 3.99 5.58
N LEU A 11 -10.88 4.04 5.31
CA LEU A 11 -9.86 3.68 6.29
C LEU A 11 -9.95 4.55 7.55
N GLN A 12 -10.15 5.85 7.40
CA GLN A 12 -10.20 6.76 8.52
C GLN A 12 -11.47 6.59 9.36
N ILE A 13 -12.61 6.36 8.71
CA ILE A 13 -13.88 6.08 9.37
C ILE A 13 -13.77 4.79 10.17
N ASP A 14 -13.27 3.70 9.58
CA ASP A 14 -13.18 2.40 10.24
C ASP A 14 -12.28 2.43 11.48
N ASN A 15 -11.16 3.15 11.41
CA ASN A 15 -10.23 3.26 12.53
C ASN A 15 -10.85 4.07 13.69
N LEU A 16 -11.34 5.27 13.40
CA LEU A 16 -11.90 6.13 14.44
C LEU A 16 -13.23 5.59 15.01
N TRP A 17 -14.00 4.86 14.21
CA TRP A 17 -15.21 4.20 14.70
C TRP A 17 -14.91 3.12 15.73
N LYS A 18 -13.86 2.31 15.53
CA LYS A 18 -13.43 1.30 16.52
C LYS A 18 -13.03 1.95 17.84
N GLU A 19 -12.25 3.03 17.78
CA GLU A 19 -11.85 3.80 18.96
C GLU A 19 -13.07 4.42 19.66
N HIS A 20 -14.02 4.96 18.90
CA HIS A 20 -15.26 5.51 19.44
C HIS A 20 -16.11 4.44 20.16
N LEU A 21 -16.23 3.22 19.61
CA LEU A 21 -16.92 2.12 20.27
C LEU A 21 -16.22 1.71 21.57
N GLN A 22 -14.89 1.75 21.64
CA GLN A 22 -14.16 1.52 22.88
C GLN A 22 -14.44 2.64 23.89
N ALA A 23 -14.41 3.90 23.46
CA ALA A 23 -14.72 5.05 24.30
C ALA A 23 -16.14 4.98 24.89
N ILE A 24 -17.15 4.58 24.08
CA ILE A 24 -18.52 4.39 24.55
C ILE A 24 -18.60 3.28 25.62
N LYS A 25 -17.86 2.19 25.47
CA LYS A 25 -17.81 1.12 26.48
C LYS A 25 -17.25 1.61 27.81
N PHE A 26 -16.17 2.39 27.76
CA PHE A 26 -15.61 3.01 28.97
C PHE A 26 -16.57 4.03 29.60
N LEU A 27 -17.25 4.82 28.77
CA LEU A 27 -18.27 5.77 29.23
C LEU A 27 -19.40 5.06 29.97
N GLN A 28 -19.91 3.95 29.43
CA GLN A 28 -20.96 3.17 30.07
C GLN A 28 -20.54 2.67 31.46
N GLN A 29 -19.29 2.20 31.60
CA GLN A 29 -18.73 1.80 32.89
C GLN A 29 -18.61 3.00 33.84
N ALA A 30 -18.05 4.12 33.38
CA ALA A 30 -17.85 5.32 34.20
C ALA A 30 -19.17 5.91 34.72
N VAL A 31 -20.21 5.98 33.88
CA VAL A 31 -21.53 6.46 34.26
C VAL A 31 -22.21 5.49 35.23
N SER A 32 -22.05 4.17 35.04
CA SER A 32 -22.54 3.18 36.00
C SER A 32 -21.93 3.33 37.39
N LEU A 33 -20.67 3.78 37.48
CA LEU A 33 -20.01 4.07 38.76
C LEU A 33 -20.44 5.43 39.35
N ARG A 34 -20.79 6.42 38.52
CA ARG A 34 -21.27 7.74 38.96
C ARG A 34 -22.77 7.82 39.24
N GLY A 35 -23.56 6.86 38.78
CA GLY A 35 -25.01 6.79 39.01
C GLY A 35 -25.41 6.79 40.50
N TYR A 36 -24.46 6.59 41.42
CA TYR A 36 -24.66 6.81 42.86
C TYR A 36 -24.80 8.30 43.26
N ALA A 37 -24.49 9.26 42.38
CA ALA A 37 -24.45 10.70 42.68
C ALA A 37 -25.75 11.47 42.41
N GLN A 38 -26.92 10.80 42.40
CA GLN A 38 -28.27 11.38 42.24
C GLN A 38 -28.60 12.05 40.89
N ARG A 39 -27.70 11.99 39.90
CA ARG A 39 -28.00 12.34 38.50
C ARG A 39 -28.53 11.11 37.76
N ASP A 40 -29.49 11.30 36.85
CA ASP A 40 -29.99 10.21 36.02
C ASP A 40 -28.86 9.71 35.08
N PRO A 41 -28.34 8.48 35.28
CA PRO A 41 -27.23 7.96 34.50
C PRO A 41 -27.56 7.89 33.00
N LEU A 42 -28.83 7.72 32.63
CA LEU A 42 -29.23 7.67 31.23
C LEU A 42 -29.04 9.03 30.54
N VAL A 43 -29.28 10.12 31.26
CA VAL A 43 -29.16 11.49 30.71
C VAL A 43 -27.68 11.86 30.52
N GLU A 44 -26.83 11.57 31.51
CA GLU A 44 -25.39 11.80 31.42
C GLU A 44 -24.75 10.98 30.29
N TYR A 45 -25.12 9.69 30.19
CA TYR A 45 -24.64 8.85 29.11
C TYR A 45 -24.98 9.43 27.74
N LYS A 46 -26.23 9.86 27.52
CA LYS A 46 -26.65 10.46 26.25
C LYS A 46 -25.88 11.74 25.92
N LEU A 47 -25.67 12.60 26.91
CA LEU A 47 -24.97 13.86 26.73
C LEU A 47 -23.48 13.65 26.39
N GLU A 48 -22.80 12.80 27.16
CA GLU A 48 -21.38 12.50 26.94
C GLU A 48 -21.16 11.68 25.66
N ALA A 49 -22.03 10.70 25.35
CA ALA A 49 -21.94 9.93 24.11
C ALA A 49 -22.12 10.83 22.88
N TYR A 50 -23.07 11.79 22.93
CA TYR A 50 -23.23 12.77 21.86
C TYR A 50 -22.00 13.66 21.69
N ARG A 51 -21.38 14.10 22.79
CA ARG A 51 -20.12 14.86 22.76
C ARG A 51 -19.01 14.07 22.06
N LEU A 52 -18.83 12.80 22.42
CA LEU A 52 -17.85 11.91 21.78
C LEU A 52 -18.14 11.72 20.28
N TYR A 53 -19.41 11.67 19.88
CA TYR A 53 -19.80 11.56 18.48
C TYR A 53 -19.44 12.83 17.69
N VAL A 54 -19.70 14.01 18.23
CA VAL A 54 -19.34 15.29 17.58
C VAL A 54 -17.82 15.40 17.41
N GLU A 55 -17.06 14.96 18.41
CA GLU A 55 -15.59 14.92 18.36
C GLU A 55 -15.10 13.94 17.28
N LEU A 56 -15.64 12.73 17.24
CA LEU A 56 -15.36 11.74 16.19
C LEU A 56 -15.57 12.34 14.79
N MET A 57 -16.71 12.99 14.56
CA MET A 57 -17.03 13.60 13.27
C MET A 57 -16.03 14.71 12.89
N ALA A 58 -15.57 15.50 13.87
CA ALA A 58 -14.55 16.51 13.65
C ALA A 58 -13.18 15.89 13.32
N GLN A 59 -12.81 14.81 14.00
CA GLN A 59 -11.56 14.08 13.75
C GLN A 59 -11.54 13.42 12.36
N ILE A 60 -12.63 12.76 11.95
CA ILE A 60 -12.76 12.17 10.62
C ILE A 60 -12.51 13.25 9.55
N ARG A 61 -13.22 14.39 9.63
CA ARG A 61 -13.06 15.48 8.66
C ARG A 61 -11.62 15.99 8.60
N ARG A 62 -11.01 16.25 9.77
CA ARG A 62 -9.64 16.77 9.85
C ARG A 62 -8.62 15.81 9.24
N ASN A 63 -8.71 14.52 9.59
CA ASN A 63 -7.76 13.52 9.14
C ASN A 63 -7.89 13.22 7.65
N VAL A 64 -9.11 13.19 7.12
CA VAL A 64 -9.35 13.01 5.68
C VAL A 64 -8.76 14.18 4.88
N ILE A 65 -9.01 15.42 5.30
CA ILE A 65 -8.46 16.60 4.64
C ILE A 65 -6.93 16.52 4.64
N TYR A 66 -6.32 16.28 5.80
CA TYR A 66 -4.87 16.15 5.93
C TYR A 66 -4.29 15.06 5.01
N ASN A 67 -4.89 13.86 5.00
CA ASN A 67 -4.42 12.74 4.19
C ASN A 67 -4.54 13.01 2.69
N VAL A 68 -5.61 13.67 2.25
CA VAL A 68 -5.80 14.03 0.83
C VAL A 68 -4.79 15.07 0.38
N TYR A 69 -4.47 16.06 1.23
CA TYR A 69 -3.49 17.10 0.90
C TYR A 69 -2.05 16.59 0.89
N MET A 70 -1.70 15.66 1.79
CA MET A 70 -0.34 15.11 1.87
C MET A 70 -0.07 14.03 0.83
N PHE A 71 -1.11 13.47 0.20
CA PHE A 71 -0.98 12.38 -0.77
C PHE A 71 -0.45 12.88 -2.12
N SER A 72 0.82 12.57 -2.41
CA SER A 72 1.42 12.72 -3.74
C SER A 72 1.41 11.38 -4.48
N PRO A 73 0.63 11.21 -5.56
CA PRO A 73 0.60 9.96 -6.31
C PRO A 73 1.93 9.79 -7.04
N LYS A 74 2.75 8.83 -6.61
CA LYS A 74 3.85 8.34 -7.46
C LYS A 74 3.22 7.54 -8.59
N LYS A 75 3.32 8.02 -9.84
CA LYS A 75 3.04 7.18 -11.01
C LYS A 75 3.93 5.95 -10.88
N GLN A 76 3.34 4.78 -10.65
CA GLN A 76 4.06 3.53 -10.80
C GLN A 76 4.51 3.48 -12.26
N ALA A 77 5.82 3.61 -12.51
CA ALA A 77 6.37 3.28 -13.81
C ALA A 77 5.98 1.82 -14.09
N PRO A 78 5.53 1.49 -15.31
CA PRO A 78 5.28 0.10 -15.68
C PRO A 78 6.57 -0.67 -15.38
N SER A 79 6.49 -1.64 -14.46
CA SER A 79 7.57 -2.57 -14.22
C SER A 79 7.98 -3.13 -15.58
N GLU A 80 9.17 -2.76 -16.04
CA GLU A 80 9.77 -3.31 -17.24
C GLU A 80 9.63 -4.83 -17.16
N ALA A 81 8.91 -5.38 -18.13
CA ALA A 81 8.89 -6.81 -18.36
C ALA A 81 10.34 -7.22 -18.54
N LYS A 82 10.91 -7.89 -17.54
CA LYS A 82 12.15 -8.64 -17.71
C LYS A 82 11.96 -9.55 -18.92
N PRO A 83 12.71 -9.42 -20.01
CA PRO A 83 12.69 -10.42 -21.07
C PRO A 83 13.24 -11.71 -20.46
N ALA A 84 12.34 -12.65 -20.20
CA ALA A 84 12.68 -14.01 -19.89
C ALA A 84 13.25 -14.66 -21.15
N ALA A 85 14.45 -15.24 -20.99
CA ALA A 85 15.03 -16.29 -21.83
C ALA A 85 15.45 -15.90 -23.27
N GLU A 86 16.58 -15.21 -23.36
CA GLU A 86 17.44 -15.26 -24.55
C GLU A 86 18.24 -16.58 -24.53
N GLU A 87 17.81 -17.50 -25.39
CA GLU A 87 18.52 -18.61 -26.04
C GLU A 87 19.85 -19.12 -25.44
N SER A 88 19.80 -20.17 -24.62
CA SER A 88 20.93 -21.10 -24.46
C SER A 88 20.69 -22.37 -25.30
N LYS A 89 21.02 -22.31 -26.60
CA LYS A 89 21.17 -23.51 -27.44
C LYS A 89 22.54 -24.15 -27.16
N PRO A 90 22.66 -25.43 -26.77
CA PRO A 90 23.95 -26.08 -26.67
C PRO A 90 24.42 -26.45 -28.08
N LYS A 91 25.45 -25.75 -28.59
CA LYS A 91 26.14 -26.15 -29.82
C LYS A 91 27.09 -27.29 -29.48
N THR A 92 26.69 -28.50 -29.85
CA THR A 92 27.48 -29.72 -29.79
C THR A 92 28.76 -29.58 -30.61
N LEU A 93 29.87 -29.99 -30.00
CA LEU A 93 31.19 -30.13 -30.59
C LEU A 93 31.13 -31.28 -31.61
N ALA A 94 31.12 -30.97 -32.91
CA ALA A 94 31.30 -31.96 -33.96
C ALA A 94 32.26 -31.43 -35.02
N THR A 95 33.45 -32.01 -34.97
CA THR A 95 34.58 -32.03 -35.90
C THR A 95 34.21 -31.73 -37.37
N ALA A 96 34.93 -30.74 -37.91
CA ALA A 96 34.90 -30.33 -39.30
C ALA A 96 35.32 -31.47 -40.23
N GLY A 97 34.44 -31.79 -41.17
CA GLY A 97 34.73 -32.61 -42.34
C GLY A 97 34.49 -31.81 -43.61
N SER A 98 35.46 -31.95 -44.53
CA SER A 98 35.36 -31.69 -45.96
C SER A 98 35.70 -30.27 -46.46
N GLY A 99 36.85 -30.20 -47.16
CA GLY A 99 36.72 -30.14 -48.61
C GLY A 99 37.26 -28.89 -49.31
N SER A 100 38.41 -29.10 -49.94
CA SER A 100 38.71 -28.66 -51.30
C SER A 100 39.02 -27.18 -51.57
N GLY A 101 40.28 -26.96 -52.00
CA GLY A 101 40.44 -26.55 -53.40
C GLY A 101 41.04 -25.17 -53.68
N SER A 102 42.34 -25.20 -53.96
CA SER A 102 43.04 -24.42 -54.98
C SER A 102 43.57 -23.01 -54.65
N GLY A 103 44.88 -22.85 -54.87
CA GLY A 103 45.33 -21.86 -55.85
C GLY A 103 46.21 -20.73 -55.33
N THR A 104 47.53 -20.91 -55.54
CA THR A 104 48.54 -19.85 -55.81
C THR A 104 49.05 -19.06 -54.60
N ARG A 105 50.30 -18.59 -54.50
CA ARG A 105 51.57 -18.78 -55.21
C ARG A 105 52.55 -17.86 -54.48
N GLY A 106 53.74 -18.37 -54.14
CA GLY A 106 54.93 -17.52 -54.15
C GLY A 106 55.55 -17.10 -52.82
N LYS A 107 56.78 -17.61 -52.67
CA LYS A 107 58.00 -16.88 -52.28
C LYS A 107 58.29 -16.61 -50.79
N ARG A 108 59.32 -17.35 -50.36
CA ARG A 108 60.65 -16.87 -49.90
C ARG A 108 60.78 -16.31 -48.48
N GLY A 109 61.72 -16.95 -47.77
CA GLY A 109 62.76 -16.28 -46.97
C GLY A 109 62.74 -16.71 -45.51
N LYS A 110 63.66 -17.57 -45.04
CA LYS A 110 64.97 -17.19 -44.46
C LYS A 110 64.76 -16.11 -43.38
N ARG A 111 64.93 -16.38 -42.09
CA ARG A 111 66.08 -16.97 -41.40
C ARG A 111 65.68 -17.35 -39.98
#